data_AF-A0A3N9TM83-F1
#
_entry.id   AF-A0A3N9TM83-F1
#
_cell.length_a   1.000
_cell.length_b   1.000
_cell.length_c   1.000
_cell.angle_alpha   90.00
_cell.angle_beta   90.00
_cell.angle_gamma   90.00
#
_symmetry.space_group_name_H-M   'P 1'
#
loop_
_entity.id
_entity.type
_entity.pdbx_description
1 polymer ?
#
loop_
_entity_poly.entity_id
_entity_poly.type
_entity_poly.pdbx_seq_one_letter_code
_entity_poly.pdbx_strand_id
1 'polypeptide(L)'
;MQNKSKDTVRLFVSRHLNDMERQGLLLSSGVRRKKVFRITKLYEQLGKATNIAVDNKTRVEPIERTIPEGKSYLSELVKIKSRLNAELTILIAEMDEYRSIMTQFPQTQTKVQKLHEESTQQSATLTGKITAITKTIELLKQEAA
;
A
#
# COMPACT_ATOMS: atom_id res chain seq x y z
N MET A 1 -25.98 -3.26 24.16
CA MET A 1 -24.77 -2.46 23.86
C MET A 1 -23.71 -2.86 24.88
N GLN A 2 -22.58 -3.43 24.47
CA GLN A 2 -21.54 -3.87 25.41
C GLN A 2 -20.73 -2.66 25.91
N ASN A 3 -20.65 -2.47 27.23
CA ASN A 3 -19.77 -1.47 27.85
C ASN A 3 -18.31 -1.92 27.69
N LYS A 4 -17.59 -1.32 26.73
CA LYS A 4 -16.17 -1.59 26.52
C LYS A 4 -15.34 -0.96 27.65
N SER A 5 -14.37 -1.70 28.19
CA SER A 5 -13.47 -1.18 29.22
C SER A 5 -12.61 -0.03 28.69
N LYS A 6 -12.25 0.93 29.57
CA LYS A 6 -11.39 2.08 29.22
C LYS A 6 -10.08 1.64 28.56
N ASP A 7 -9.51 0.53 29.02
CA ASP A 7 -8.27 -0.01 28.47
C ASP A 7 -8.44 -0.57 27.05
N THR A 8 -9.58 -1.23 26.79
CA THR A 8 -9.90 -1.72 25.45
C THR A 8 -10.05 -0.57 24.45
N VAL A 9 -10.68 0.53 24.86
CA VAL A 9 -10.82 1.74 24.04
C VAL A 9 -9.46 2.39 23.79
N ARG A 10 -8.62 2.53 24.83
CA ARG A 10 -7.26 3.08 24.70
C ARG A 10 -6.39 2.25 23.76
N LEU A 11 -6.46 0.93 23.87
CA LEU A 11 -5.73 0.01 23.01
C LEU A 11 -6.18 0.13 21.55
N PHE A 12 -7.50 0.18 21.32
CA PHE A 12 -8.07 0.34 19.98
C PHE A 12 -7.63 1.66 19.33
N VAL A 13 -7.77 2.78 20.05
CA VAL A 13 -7.36 4.11 19.56
C VAL A 13 -5.86 4.16 19.30
N SER A 14 -5.04 3.59 20.18
CA SER A 14 -3.59 3.53 20.00
C SER A 14 -3.18 2.75 18.75
N ARG A 15 -3.81 1.58 18.51
CA ARG A 15 -3.59 0.79 17.28
C ARG A 15 -3.95 1.61 16.04
N HIS A 16 -5.12 2.23 16.04
CA HIS A 16 -5.59 3.01 14.90
C HIS A 16 -4.68 4.20 14.58
N LEU A 17 -4.25 4.96 15.61
CA LEU A 17 -3.32 6.08 15.43
C LEU A 17 -1.97 5.63 14.87
N ASN A 18 -1.43 4.49 15.33
CA ASN A 18 -0.18 3.94 14.80
C ASN A 18 -0.33 3.44 13.37
N ASP A 19 -1.49 2.85 13.02
CA ASP A 19 -1.76 2.42 11.64
C ASP A 19 -1.83 3.62 10.68
N MET A 20 -2.49 4.70 11.10
CA MET A 20 -2.56 5.95 10.33
C MET A 20 -1.19 6.63 10.18
N GLU A 21 -0.36 6.57 11.22
CA GLU A 21 1.03 7.04 11.15
C GLU A 21 1.86 6.22 10.15
N ARG A 22 1.75 4.88 10.17
CA ARG A 22 2.42 3.99 9.20
C ARG A 22 1.99 4.25 7.76
N GLN A 23 0.75 4.68 7.55
CA GLN A 23 0.21 5.04 6.24
C GLN A 23 0.60 6.46 5.79
N GLY A 24 1.31 7.24 6.63
CA GLY A 24 1.67 8.63 6.32
C GLY A 24 0.51 9.62 6.43
N LEU A 25 -0.64 9.20 6.98
CA LEU A 25 -1.81 10.05 7.22
C LEU A 25 -1.61 10.96 8.43
N LEU A 26 -0.83 10.51 9.40
CA LEU A 26 -0.44 11.26 10.60
C LEU A 26 1.08 11.35 10.69
N LEU A 27 1.57 12.48 11.16
CA LEU A 27 2.94 12.65 11.66
C LEU A 27 2.90 12.55 13.17
N SER A 28 3.84 11.83 13.78
CA SER A 28 4.02 11.90 15.22
C SER A 28 5.19 12.79 15.62
N SER A 29 5.08 13.40 16.80
CA SER A 29 6.12 14.22 17.41
C SER A 29 6.12 13.97 18.92
N GLY A 30 7.30 13.96 19.54
CA GLY A 30 7.45 13.65 20.96
C GLY A 30 7.44 12.15 21.25
N VAL A 31 7.64 11.79 22.52
CA VAL A 31 7.93 10.40 22.95
C VAL A 31 7.05 10.01 24.14
N ARG A 32 6.63 8.74 24.18
CA ARG A 32 5.79 8.15 25.25
C ARG A 32 4.52 8.98 25.50
N ARG A 33 4.35 9.49 26.73
CA ARG A 33 3.18 10.28 27.16
C ARG A 33 3.11 11.67 26.52
N LYS A 34 4.19 12.11 25.87
CA LYS A 34 4.24 13.37 25.11
C LYS A 34 4.12 13.15 23.60
N LYS A 35 3.80 11.93 23.14
CA LYS A 35 3.58 11.66 21.71
C LYS A 35 2.28 12.33 21.29
N VAL A 36 2.38 13.23 20.32
CA VAL A 36 1.26 13.93 19.69
C VAL A 36 1.22 13.59 18.20
N PHE A 37 0.02 13.53 17.64
CA PHE A 37 -0.18 13.28 16.22
C PHE A 37 -0.66 14.56 15.54
N ARG A 38 -0.13 14.84 14.35
CA ARG A 38 -0.54 15.93 13.47
C ARG A 38 -1.01 15.35 12.13
N ILE A 39 -2.06 15.93 11.59
CA ILE A 39 -2.66 15.51 10.33
C ILE A 39 -1.78 15.93 9.15
N THR A 40 -1.67 15.09 8.12
CA THR A 40 -0.95 15.42 6.88
C THR A 40 -1.88 15.88 5.76
N LYS A 41 -1.31 16.51 4.72
CA LYS A 41 -2.03 16.84 3.49
C LYS A 41 -2.71 15.63 2.84
N LEU A 42 -2.14 14.43 3.00
CA LEU A 42 -2.69 13.18 2.48
C LEU A 42 -4.01 12.81 3.17
N TYR A 43 -4.12 13.05 4.48
CA TYR A 43 -5.36 12.88 5.23
C TYR A 43 -6.42 13.93 4.84
N GLU A 44 -6.03 15.19 4.60
CA GLU A 44 -6.96 16.22 4.12
C GLU A 44 -7.53 15.89 2.72
N GLN A 45 -6.71 15.32 1.84
CA GLN A 45 -7.16 14.86 0.52
C GLN A 45 -8.16 13.71 0.62
N LEU A 46 -7.97 12.80 1.58
CA LEU A 46 -8.92 11.72 1.86
C LEU A 46 -10.29 12.27 2.32
N GLY A 47 -10.29 13.29 3.20
CA GLY A 47 -11.52 13.94 3.66
C GLY A 47 -12.24 14.77 2.59
N LYS A 48 -11.50 15.33 1.61
CA LYS A 48 -12.10 16.04 0.48
C LYS A 48 -12.76 15.08 -0.52
N ALA A 49 -12.20 13.89 -0.72
CA ALA A 49 -12.83 12.86 -1.55
C ALA A 49 -14.18 12.38 -0.99
N THR A 50 -14.37 12.44 0.34
CA THR A 50 -15.65 12.09 0.98
C THR A 50 -16.66 13.24 1.03
N ASN A 51 -16.20 14.49 0.99
CA ASN A 51 -17.05 15.68 1.11
C ASN A 51 -17.58 16.23 -0.23
N ILE A 52 -17.13 15.71 -1.38
CA ILE A 52 -17.73 16.07 -2.68
C ILE A 52 -19.10 15.37 -2.90
N ALA A 53 -19.44 14.37 -2.07
CA ALA A 53 -20.72 13.64 -2.17
C ALA A 53 -21.85 14.18 -1.27
N VAL A 54 -21.74 15.42 -0.79
CA VAL A 54 -22.82 16.04 0.00
C VAL A 54 -23.12 17.44 -0.54
N ASP A 55 -23.80 17.49 -1.69
CA ASP A 55 -24.87 18.48 -1.81
C ASP A 55 -25.94 18.06 -2.85
N ASN A 56 -27.19 18.35 -2.48
CA ASN A 56 -28.43 18.32 -3.29
C ASN A 56 -29.18 16.98 -3.52
N LYS A 57 -29.89 16.57 -2.45
CA LYS A 57 -31.35 16.43 -2.38
C LYS A 57 -32.08 15.92 -3.65
N THR A 58 -32.36 14.61 -3.76
CA THR A 58 -33.67 14.11 -4.23
C THR A 58 -33.93 12.67 -3.76
N ARG A 59 -35.03 12.50 -3.01
CA ARG A 59 -35.94 11.35 -2.90
C ARG A 59 -35.35 9.94 -2.68
N VAL A 60 -35.67 9.43 -1.50
CA VAL A 60 -35.51 8.07 -0.99
C VAL A 60 -36.19 7.05 -1.90
N GLU A 61 -35.39 6.19 -2.52
CA GLU A 61 -35.71 4.79 -2.82
C GLU A 61 -34.79 3.95 -1.91
N PRO A 62 -35.22 2.79 -1.38
CA PRO A 62 -34.41 1.99 -0.50
C PRO A 62 -33.30 1.31 -1.32
N ILE A 63 -32.20 2.03 -1.53
CA ILE A 63 -30.95 1.44 -2.00
C ILE A 63 -30.56 0.44 -0.92
N GLU A 64 -30.58 -0.83 -1.33
CA GLU A 64 -30.05 -1.95 -0.59
C GLU A 64 -28.79 -1.52 0.15
N ARG A 65 -28.77 -1.83 1.44
CA ARG A 65 -27.62 -1.55 2.31
C ARG A 65 -26.43 -2.33 1.76
N THR A 66 -25.70 -1.76 0.80
CA THR A 66 -24.34 -2.18 0.50
C THR A 66 -23.54 -1.87 1.74
N ILE A 67 -23.37 -2.91 2.53
CA ILE A 67 -22.41 -3.03 3.63
C ILE A 67 -21.16 -2.27 3.17
N PRO A 68 -20.59 -1.34 3.97
CA PRO A 68 -19.32 -0.75 3.64
C PRO A 68 -18.34 -1.92 3.54
N GLU A 69 -17.91 -2.28 2.34
CA GLU A 69 -17.05 -3.44 2.12
C GLU A 69 -15.81 -3.27 2.99
N GLY A 70 -15.80 -3.98 4.13
CA GLY A 70 -14.60 -4.16 4.92
C GLY A 70 -13.56 -4.73 3.97
N LYS A 71 -12.40 -4.07 3.88
CA LYS A 71 -11.25 -4.41 3.02
C LYS A 71 -11.26 -5.89 2.66
N SER A 72 -11.80 -6.24 1.50
CA SER A 72 -11.84 -7.63 1.06
C SER A 72 -10.41 -8.09 0.88
N TYR A 73 -10.09 -9.30 1.33
CA TYR A 73 -8.76 -9.90 1.17
C TYR A 73 -8.30 -9.88 -0.31
N LEU A 74 -9.25 -9.96 -1.26
CA LEU A 74 -8.99 -9.76 -2.69
C LEU A 74 -8.45 -8.37 -3.01
N SER A 75 -9.02 -7.32 -2.42
CA SER A 75 -8.55 -5.94 -2.60
C SER A 75 -7.13 -5.74 -2.06
N GLU A 76 -6.77 -6.44 -0.98
CA GLU A 76 -5.42 -6.40 -0.42
C GLU A 76 -4.42 -7.13 -1.30
N LEU A 77 -4.78 -8.31 -1.84
CA LEU A 77 -3.94 -9.04 -2.79
C LEU A 77 -3.68 -8.22 -4.07
N VAL A 78 -4.69 -7.52 -4.59
CA VAL A 78 -4.54 -6.63 -5.75
C VAL A 78 -3.58 -5.48 -5.44
N LYS A 79 -3.67 -4.87 -4.25
CA LYS A 79 -2.73 -3.83 -3.82
C LYS A 79 -1.30 -4.36 -3.71
N ILE A 80 -1.10 -5.57 -3.15
CA ILE A 80 0.22 -6.19 -3.06
C ILE A 80 0.78 -6.44 -4.46
N LYS A 81 -0.01 -7.01 -5.38
CA LYS A 81 0.38 -7.20 -6.78
C LYS A 81 0.82 -5.88 -7.43
N SER A 82 0.03 -4.82 -7.26
CA SER A 82 0.35 -3.49 -7.81
C SER A 82 1.68 -2.95 -7.26
N ARG A 83 1.95 -3.12 -5.96
CA ARG A 83 3.21 -2.68 -5.35
C ARG A 83 4.41 -3.44 -5.92
N LEU A 84 4.31 -4.77 -6.00
CA LEU A 84 5.39 -5.59 -6.54
C LEU A 84 5.68 -5.27 -8.02
N ASN A 85 4.65 -4.98 -8.82
CA ASN A 85 4.83 -4.53 -10.20
C ASN A 85 5.57 -3.19 -10.28
N ALA A 86 5.27 -2.25 -9.38
CA ALA A 86 5.97 -0.97 -9.33
C ALA A 86 7.45 -1.16 -8.93
N GLU A 87 7.73 -1.98 -7.91
CA GLU A 87 9.10 -2.35 -7.51
C GLU A 87 9.87 -2.98 -8.67
N LEU A 88 9.24 -3.92 -9.41
CA LEU A 88 9.86 -4.56 -10.56
C LEU A 88 10.17 -3.56 -11.69
N THR A 89 9.28 -2.58 -11.91
CA THR A 89 9.46 -1.55 -12.95
C THR A 89 10.67 -0.67 -12.63
N ILE A 90 10.83 -0.27 -11.38
CA ILE A 90 11.98 0.52 -10.92
C ILE A 90 13.27 -0.29 -11.12
N LEU A 91 13.27 -1.55 -10.72
CA LEU A 91 14.44 -2.41 -10.82
C LEU A 91 14.89 -2.63 -12.27
N ILE A 92 13.95 -2.76 -13.21
CA ILE A 92 14.27 -2.83 -14.64
C ILE A 92 14.95 -1.55 -15.12
N ALA A 93 14.45 -0.38 -14.70
CA ALA A 93 15.08 0.89 -15.03
C ALA A 93 16.50 1.01 -14.44
N GLU A 94 16.72 0.52 -13.22
CA GLU A 94 18.07 0.44 -12.61
C GLU A 94 18.99 -0.47 -13.42
N MET A 95 18.50 -1.62 -13.88
CA MET A 95 19.27 -2.55 -14.72
C MET A 95 19.69 -1.92 -16.05
N ASP A 96 18.81 -1.13 -16.67
CA ASP A 96 19.13 -0.41 -17.90
C ASP A 96 20.16 0.71 -17.67
N GLU A 97 20.07 1.41 -16.54
CA GLU A 97 21.08 2.39 -16.14
C GLU A 97 22.45 1.75 -15.89
N TYR A 98 22.50 0.57 -15.24
CA TYR A 98 23.75 -0.17 -15.08
C TYR A 98 24.39 -0.54 -16.41
N ARG A 99 23.59 -0.95 -17.41
CA ARG A 99 24.09 -1.21 -18.77
C ARG A 99 24.65 0.05 -19.42
N SER A 100 23.96 1.18 -19.26
CA SER A 100 24.42 2.48 -19.75
C SER A 100 25.77 2.86 -19.12
N ILE A 101 25.89 2.76 -17.78
CA ILE A 101 27.13 3.06 -17.04
C ILE A 101 28.28 2.16 -17.49
N MET A 102 28.05 0.86 -17.63
CA MET A 102 29.07 -0.09 -18.11
C MET A 102 29.55 0.24 -19.53
N THR A 103 28.64 0.70 -20.39
CA THR A 103 28.96 1.12 -21.76
C THR A 103 29.79 2.41 -21.79
N GLN A 104 29.42 3.40 -20.97
CA GLN A 104 30.08 4.70 -20.92
C GLN A 104 31.43 4.65 -20.18
N PHE A 105 31.55 3.81 -19.17
CA PHE A 105 32.72 3.70 -18.31
C PHE A 105 33.18 2.24 -18.20
N PRO A 106 33.86 1.69 -19.22
CA PRO A 106 34.28 0.28 -19.25
C PRO A 106 35.13 -0.16 -18.05
N GLN A 107 35.88 0.77 -17.43
CA GLN A 107 36.65 0.53 -16.21
C GLN A 107 35.77 0.14 -15.00
N THR A 108 34.47 0.40 -15.04
CA THR A 108 33.51 0.08 -13.98
C THR A 108 32.88 -1.30 -14.14
N GLN A 109 33.09 -1.97 -15.27
CA GLN A 109 32.44 -3.22 -15.68
C GLN A 109 32.35 -4.23 -14.53
N THR A 110 33.49 -4.62 -13.95
CA THR A 110 33.55 -5.68 -12.93
C THR A 110 32.74 -5.37 -11.67
N LYS A 111 32.59 -4.08 -11.30
CA LYS A 111 31.84 -3.68 -10.10
C LYS A 111 30.35 -3.51 -10.43
N VAL A 112 30.04 -2.82 -11.52
CA VAL A 112 28.65 -2.52 -11.91
C VAL A 112 27.93 -3.77 -12.41
N GLN A 113 28.65 -4.71 -13.04
CA GLN A 113 28.10 -5.99 -13.47
C GLN A 113 27.56 -6.80 -12.29
N LYS A 114 28.20 -6.75 -11.11
CA LYS A 114 27.66 -7.42 -9.91
C LYS A 114 26.31 -6.84 -9.49
N LEU A 115 26.15 -5.51 -9.53
CA LEU A 115 24.86 -4.86 -9.24
C LEU A 115 23.79 -5.24 -10.26
N HIS A 116 24.16 -5.35 -11.54
CA HIS A 116 23.27 -5.81 -12.61
C HIS A 116 22.83 -7.26 -12.39
N GLU A 117 23.75 -8.16 -12.02
CA GLU A 117 23.47 -9.57 -11.72
C GLU A 117 22.56 -9.71 -10.49
N GLU A 118 22.84 -8.97 -9.41
CA GLU A 118 21.99 -8.92 -8.21
C GLU A 118 20.57 -8.45 -8.55
N SER A 119 20.45 -7.38 -9.34
CA SER A 119 19.16 -6.85 -9.78
C SER A 119 18.41 -7.84 -10.69
N THR A 120 19.14 -8.56 -11.54
CA THR A 120 18.56 -9.62 -12.36
C THR A 120 17.96 -10.72 -11.48
N GLN A 121 18.67 -11.18 -10.45
CA GLN A 121 18.16 -12.18 -9.52
C GLN A 121 16.95 -11.69 -8.71
N GLN A 122 16.97 -10.42 -8.29
CA GLN A 122 15.84 -9.79 -7.60
C GLN A 122 14.60 -9.69 -8.52
N SER A 123 14.78 -9.36 -9.80
CA SER A 123 13.69 -9.25 -10.78
C SER A 123 12.97 -10.60 -10.99
N ALA A 124 13.73 -11.70 -11.05
CA ALA A 124 13.18 -13.05 -11.13
C ALA A 124 12.37 -13.39 -9.86
N THR A 125 12.87 -13.00 -8.69
CA THR A 125 12.19 -13.19 -7.41
C THR A 125 10.87 -12.41 -7.34
N LEU A 126 10.86 -11.14 -7.76
CA LEU A 126 9.65 -10.32 -7.82
C LEU A 126 8.62 -10.90 -8.80
N THR A 127 9.07 -11.33 -9.98
CA THR A 127 8.22 -11.96 -11.00
C THR A 127 7.56 -13.24 -10.46
N GLY A 128 8.31 -14.08 -9.73
CA GLY A 128 7.76 -15.26 -9.06
C GLY A 128 6.66 -14.90 -8.05
N LYS A 129 6.87 -13.87 -7.22
CA LYS A 129 5.87 -13.37 -6.27
C LYS A 129 4.62 -12.83 -6.96
N ILE A 130 4.79 -12.03 -8.02
CA ILE A 130 3.67 -11.49 -8.83
C ILE A 130 2.85 -12.62 -9.43
N THR A 131 3.52 -13.64 -9.96
CA THR A 131 2.88 -14.81 -10.56
C THR A 131 2.06 -15.58 -9.52
N ALA A 132 2.64 -15.85 -8.35
CA ALA A 132 1.94 -16.54 -7.27
C ALA A 132 0.68 -15.78 -6.85
N ILE A 133 0.78 -14.48 -6.58
CA ILE A 133 -0.36 -13.65 -6.17
C ILE A 133 -1.42 -13.56 -7.29
N THR A 134 -0.99 -13.47 -8.55
CA THR A 134 -1.93 -13.44 -9.69
C THR A 134 -2.76 -14.71 -9.73
N LYS A 135 -2.12 -15.88 -9.66
CA LYS A 135 -2.81 -17.18 -9.61
C LYS A 135 -3.74 -17.30 -8.41
N THR A 136 -3.32 -16.81 -7.24
CA THR A 136 -4.17 -16.79 -6.03
C THR A 136 -5.41 -15.91 -6.23
N ILE A 137 -5.27 -14.71 -6.80
CA ILE A 137 -6.41 -13.83 -7.09
C ILE A 137 -7.37 -14.50 -8.07
N GLU A 138 -6.85 -15.14 -9.12
CA GLU A 138 -7.67 -15.85 -10.12
C GLU A 138 -8.46 -16.99 -9.49
N LEU A 139 -7.80 -17.84 -8.68
CA LEU A 139 -8.44 -18.94 -7.96
C LEU A 139 -9.57 -18.43 -7.05
N LEU A 140 -9.28 -17.43 -6.21
CA LEU A 140 -10.24 -16.89 -5.24
C LEU A 140 -11.43 -16.17 -5.91
N LYS A 141 -11.25 -15.67 -7.15
CA LYS A 141 -12.35 -15.10 -7.93
C LYS A 141 -13.25 -16.18 -8.53
N GLN A 142 -12.70 -17.34 -8.89
CA GLN A 142 -13.47 -18.47 -9.41
C GLN A 142 -14.30 -19.14 -8.31
N GLU A 143 -13.79 -19.22 -7.07
CA GLU A 143 -14.54 -19.76 -5.93
C GLU A 143 -15.71 -18.88 -5.46
N ALA A 144 -15.68 -17.59 -5.81
CA ALA A 144 -16.71 -16.62 -5.47
C ALA A 144 -17.79 -16.45 -6.55
N ALA A 145 -17.67 -17.13 -7.69
CA ALA A 145 -18.59 -17.13 -8.82
C ALA A 145 -19.50 -18.36 -8.79
#